data_AF-A0A845VIF2-F1
#
_entry.id   AF-A0A845VIF2-F1
#
_cell.length_a   1.000
_cell.length_b   1.000
_cell.length_c   1.000
_cell.angle_alpha   90.00
_cell.angle_beta   90.00
_cell.angle_gamma   90.00
#
_symmetry.space_group_name_H-M   'P 1'
#
loop_
_entity.id
_entity.type
_entity.pdbx_description
1 polymer ?
#
loop_
_entity_poly.entity_id
_entity_poly.type
_entity_poly.pdbx_seq_one_letter_code
_entity_poly.pdbx_strand_id
1 'polypeptide(L)'
;MGFTFTIIGLAALFYSLVEGWPYLDALYFAVMTIATVGYGDLVPVTTLGRLFTIVYVLIGLGIFIAAASALAEAILSQRERTSPDQTARVCAQKSQPSSKR
;
A
#
# COMPACT_ATOMS: atom_id res chain seq x y z
N MET A 1 -3.85 11.29 -0.99
CA MET A 1 -3.93 10.63 0.33
C MET A 1 -5.30 10.78 1.00
N GLY A 2 -5.94 11.97 1.02
CA GLY A 2 -7.28 12.10 1.66
C GLY A 2 -8.35 11.14 1.11
N PHE A 3 -8.47 11.03 -0.21
CA PHE A 3 -9.43 10.16 -0.89
C PHE A 3 -9.36 8.68 -0.48
N THR A 4 -8.14 8.15 -0.25
CA THR A 4 -7.94 6.75 0.12
C THR A 4 -8.44 6.47 1.54
N PHE A 5 -8.17 7.41 2.47
CA PHE A 5 -8.71 7.31 3.84
C PHE A 5 -10.24 7.40 3.86
N THR A 6 -10.84 8.24 3.00
CA THR A 6 -12.30 8.36 2.90
C THR A 6 -12.94 7.06 2.38
N ILE A 7 -12.34 6.44 1.36
CA ILE A 7 -12.84 5.16 0.82
C ILE A 7 -12.75 4.05 1.86
N ILE A 8 -11.63 3.94 2.58
CA ILE A 8 -11.44 2.90 3.61
C ILE A 8 -12.44 3.11 4.76
N GLY A 9 -12.61 4.35 5.24
CA GLY A 9 -13.57 4.66 6.30
C GLY A 9 -15.02 4.41 5.88
N LEU A 10 -15.38 4.75 4.64
CA LEU A 10 -16.72 4.48 4.10
C LEU A 10 -16.98 2.98 3.97
N ALA A 11 -16.00 2.22 3.48
CA ALA A 11 -16.09 0.76 3.37
C ALA A 11 -16.23 0.12 4.76
N ALA A 12 -15.43 0.55 5.74
CA ALA A 12 -15.52 0.08 7.13
C ALA A 12 -16.91 0.36 7.73
N LEU A 13 -17.46 1.56 7.52
CA LEU A 13 -18.80 1.89 7.97
C LEU A 13 -19.85 1.00 7.31
N PHE A 14 -19.74 0.76 5.99
CA PHE A 14 -20.64 -0.13 5.26
C PHE A 14 -20.60 -1.56 5.81
N TYR A 15 -19.41 -2.13 6.01
CA TYR A 15 -19.27 -3.47 6.58
C TYR A 15 -19.79 -3.55 8.02
N SER A 16 -19.57 -2.52 8.84
CA SER A 16 -20.11 -2.46 10.21
C SER A 16 -21.64 -2.47 10.22
N LEU A 17 -22.30 -1.78 9.28
CA LEU A 17 -23.75 -1.74 9.17
C LEU A 17 -24.36 -3.02 8.57
N VAL A 18 -23.70 -3.61 7.58
CA VAL A 18 -24.22 -4.77 6.83
C VAL A 18 -23.93 -6.09 7.52
N GLU A 19 -22.72 -6.27 8.04
CA GLU A 19 -22.30 -7.51 8.72
C GLU A 19 -22.48 -7.42 10.24
N GLY A 20 -22.83 -6.25 10.78
CA GLY A 20 -22.99 -6.03 12.22
C GLY A 20 -21.68 -6.08 13.00
N TRP A 21 -20.54 -5.99 12.32
CA TRP A 21 -19.24 -6.03 12.96
C TRP A 21 -18.93 -4.73 13.71
N PRO A 22 -18.15 -4.80 14.80
CA PRO A 22 -17.56 -3.62 15.40
C PRO A 22 -16.82 -2.79 14.33
N TYR A 23 -16.89 -1.46 14.42
CA TYR A 23 -16.25 -0.58 13.44
C TYR A 23 -14.74 -0.87 13.28
N LEU A 24 -14.07 -1.25 14.37
CA LEU A 24 -12.65 -1.60 14.36
C LEU A 24 -12.36 -2.87 13.54
N ASP A 25 -13.20 -3.89 13.69
CA ASP A 25 -13.08 -5.17 12.95
C ASP A 25 -13.39 -4.96 11.47
N ALA A 26 -14.40 -4.15 11.17
CA ALA A 26 -14.74 -3.76 9.81
C ALA A 26 -13.63 -2.92 9.14
N LEU A 27 -13.00 -2.01 9.89
CA LEU A 27 -11.85 -1.23 9.42
C LEU A 27 -10.65 -2.13 9.14
N TYR A 28 -10.36 -3.05 10.06
CA TYR A 28 -9.32 -4.05 9.88
C TYR A 28 -9.57 -4.88 8.62
N PHE A 29 -10.78 -5.41 8.42
CA PHE A 29 -11.12 -6.16 7.21
C PHE A 29 -10.94 -5.33 5.92
N ALA A 30 -11.40 -4.07 5.93
CA ALA A 30 -11.30 -3.17 4.78
C ALA A 30 -9.84 -2.86 4.40
N VAL A 31 -8.96 -2.67 5.39
CA VAL A 31 -7.51 -2.45 5.18
C VAL A 31 -6.83 -3.72 4.70
N MET A 32 -7.10 -4.86 5.33
CA MET A 32 -6.49 -6.15 5.00
C MET A 32 -6.83 -6.63 3.60
N THR A 33 -8.04 -6.31 3.14
CA THR A 33 -8.52 -6.58 1.79
C THR A 33 -7.77 -5.76 0.74
N ILE A 34 -7.58 -4.45 0.95
CA ILE A 34 -6.79 -3.59 0.04
C ILE A 34 -5.31 -3.95 0.07
N ALA A 35 -4.78 -4.27 1.27
CA ALA A 35 -3.40 -4.71 1.43
C ALA A 35 -3.15 -6.10 0.82
N THR A 36 -4.19 -6.78 0.31
CA THR A 36 -4.14 -8.11 -0.28
C THR A 36 -3.59 -9.19 0.67
N VAL A 37 -3.58 -8.93 1.98
CA VAL A 37 -3.11 -9.90 2.99
C VAL A 37 -4.17 -10.96 3.23
N GLY A 38 -5.43 -10.52 3.43
CA GLY A 38 -6.61 -11.38 3.46
C GLY A 38 -6.49 -12.63 4.34
N TYR A 39 -6.24 -12.49 5.64
CA TYR A 39 -6.12 -13.64 6.55
C TYR A 39 -7.36 -14.55 6.57
N GLY A 40 -8.55 -14.01 6.22
CA GLY A 40 -9.79 -14.78 6.13
C GLY A 40 -10.40 -15.13 7.49
N ASP A 41 -9.95 -14.46 8.54
CA ASP A 41 -10.52 -14.48 9.89
C ASP A 41 -11.89 -13.80 9.94
N LEU A 42 -12.04 -12.70 9.23
CA LEU A 42 -13.28 -11.98 9.02
C LEU A 42 -13.69 -12.10 7.56
N VAL A 43 -14.90 -12.59 7.30
CA VAL A 43 -15.42 -12.82 5.95
C VAL A 43 -16.89 -12.44 5.89
N PRO A 44 -17.32 -11.62 4.90
CA PRO A 44 -18.71 -11.22 4.80
C PRO A 44 -19.61 -12.43 4.56
N VAL A 45 -20.59 -12.61 5.44
CA VAL A 45 -21.57 -13.69 5.33
C VAL A 45 -22.80 -13.26 4.52
N THR A 46 -23.08 -11.96 4.46
CA THR A 46 -24.22 -11.44 3.73
C THR A 46 -23.95 -11.42 2.23
N THR A 47 -25.01 -11.64 1.43
CA THR A 47 -24.95 -11.54 -0.03
C THR A 47 -24.50 -10.14 -0.48
N LEU A 48 -24.97 -9.10 0.23
CA LEU A 48 -24.63 -7.71 -0.07
C LEU A 48 -23.16 -7.40 0.25
N GLY A 49 -22.67 -7.85 1.41
CA GLY A 49 -21.28 -7.70 1.83
C GLY A 49 -20.33 -8.34 0.83
N ARG A 50 -20.61 -9.57 0.37
CA ARG A 50 -19.81 -10.25 -0.65
C ARG A 50 -19.78 -9.51 -1.98
N LEU A 51 -20.92 -9.03 -2.46
CA LEU A 51 -21.00 -8.29 -3.72
C LEU A 51 -20.18 -6.99 -3.63
N PHE A 52 -20.29 -6.29 -2.50
CA PHE A 52 -19.51 -5.09 -2.22
C PHE A 52 -18.02 -5.40 -2.15
N THR A 53 -17.60 -6.49 -1.50
CA THR A 53 -16.19 -6.91 -1.44
C THR A 53 -15.59 -7.15 -2.81
N ILE A 54 -16.33 -7.80 -3.73
CA ILE A 54 -15.86 -8.03 -5.10
C ILE A 54 -15.56 -6.69 -5.79
N VAL A 55 -16.50 -5.74 -5.74
CA VAL A 55 -16.32 -4.41 -6.34
C VAL A 55 -15.20 -3.63 -5.63
N TYR A 56 -15.14 -3.72 -4.32
CA TYR A 56 -14.15 -3.06 -3.49
C TYR A 56 -12.72 -3.54 -3.78
N VAL A 57 -12.51 -4.82 -4.01
CA VAL A 57 -11.18 -5.37 -4.38
C VAL A 57 -10.70 -4.82 -5.73
N LEU A 58 -11.60 -4.71 -6.72
CA LEU A 58 -11.27 -4.17 -8.04
C LEU A 58 -10.80 -2.71 -7.96
N ILE A 59 -11.49 -1.89 -7.17
CA ILE A 59 -11.13 -0.47 -6.95
C ILE A 59 -9.92 -0.35 -6.03
N GLY A 60 -9.87 -1.18 -4.99
CA GLY A 60 -8.84 -1.22 -3.96
C GLY A 60 -7.45 -1.54 -4.50
N LEU A 61 -7.36 -2.36 -5.55
CA LEU A 61 -6.07 -2.69 -6.15
C LEU A 61 -5.35 -1.47 -6.74
N GLY A 62 -6.09 -0.56 -7.40
CA GLY A 62 -5.53 0.69 -7.92
C GLY A 62 -5.05 1.62 -6.79
N ILE A 63 -5.80 1.67 -5.69
CA ILE A 63 -5.44 2.43 -4.48
C ILE A 63 -4.18 1.83 -3.83
N PHE A 64 -4.10 0.51 -3.76
CA PHE A 64 -2.95 -0.20 -3.19
C PHE A 64 -1.66 0.10 -3.97
N ILE A 65 -1.71 0.06 -5.31
CA ILE A 65 -0.58 0.41 -6.16
C ILE A 65 -0.14 1.86 -5.93
N ALA A 66 -1.09 2.80 -5.86
CA ALA A 66 -0.77 4.19 -5.59
C ALA A 66 -0.13 4.38 -4.21
N ALA A 67 -0.65 3.72 -3.18
CA ALA A 67 -0.07 3.75 -1.82
C ALA A 67 1.33 3.13 -1.79
N ALA A 68 1.53 1.99 -2.46
CA ALA A 68 2.82 1.33 -2.57
C ALA A 68 3.84 2.19 -3.33
N SER A 69 3.43 2.88 -4.40
CA SER A 69 4.29 3.79 -5.14
C SER A 69 4.75 4.98 -4.30
N ALA A 70 3.85 5.59 -3.51
CA ALA A 70 4.20 6.67 -2.60
C ALA A 70 5.15 6.20 -1.49
N LEU A 71 4.97 4.98 -0.98
CA LEU A 71 5.90 4.38 -0.03
C LEU A 71 7.26 4.11 -0.69
N ALA A 72 7.27 3.57 -1.91
CA ALA A 72 8.48 3.33 -2.67
C ALA A 72 9.24 4.64 -2.94
N GLU A 73 8.56 5.71 -3.34
CA GLU A 73 9.15 7.04 -3.51
C GLU A 73 9.69 7.60 -2.18
N ALA A 74 8.99 7.41 -1.06
CA ALA A 74 9.48 7.81 0.25
C ALA A 74 10.80 7.09 0.60
N ILE A 75 10.89 5.78 0.32
CA ILE A 75 12.10 4.98 0.55
C ILE A 75 13.21 5.38 -0.43
N LEU A 76 12.90 5.59 -1.71
CA LEU A 76 13.85 5.99 -2.74
C LEU A 76 14.35 7.42 -2.53
N SER A 77 13.53 8.33 -2.00
CA SER A 77 13.94 9.69 -1.64
C SER A 77 14.99 9.69 -0.53
N GLN A 78 14.97 8.69 0.36
CA GLN A 78 16.07 8.47 1.30
C GLN A 78 17.33 7.95 0.60
N ARG A 79 17.13 7.06 -0.39
CA ARG A 79 18.22 6.50 -1.20
C ARG A 79 18.92 7.58 -2.04
N GLU A 80 18.19 8.57 -2.55
CA GLU A 80 18.74 9.72 -3.28
C GLU A 80 19.46 10.70 -2.35
N ARG A 81 18.98 10.92 -1.13
CA ARG A 81 19.70 11.72 -0.11
C ARG A 81 21.03 11.11 0.29
N THR A 82 21.19 9.78 0.17
CA THR A 82 22.46 9.08 0.37
C THR A 82 23.39 9.11 -0.86
N SER A 83 22.96 9.63 -2.02
CA SER A 83 23.66 9.43 -3.31
C SER A 83 24.03 10.63 -4.20
N PRO A 84 24.36 11.83 -3.67
CA PRO A 84 25.30 12.72 -4.37
C PRO A 84 26.76 12.24 -4.23
N ASP A 85 27.09 11.56 -3.13
CA ASP A 85 28.47 11.20 -2.78
C ASP A 85 28.90 9.84 -3.37
N GLN A 86 27.96 8.90 -3.55
CA GLN A 86 28.30 7.56 -4.05
C GLN A 86 28.58 7.54 -5.56
N THR A 87 27.80 8.27 -6.36
CA THR A 87 28.06 8.44 -7.80
C THR A 87 29.35 9.21 -8.05
N ALA A 88 29.64 10.24 -7.24
CA ALA A 88 30.91 10.98 -7.31
C ALA A 88 32.12 10.10 -6.96
N ARG A 89 32.01 9.23 -5.94
CA ARG A 89 33.06 8.24 -5.59
C ARG A 89 33.24 7.17 -6.66
N VAL A 90 32.17 6.69 -7.30
CA VAL A 90 32.26 5.72 -8.40
C VAL A 90 32.88 6.35 -9.65
N CYS A 91 32.54 7.60 -10.00
CA CYS A 91 33.19 8.34 -11.08
C CYS A 91 34.66 8.67 -10.76
N ALA A 92 34.97 9.08 -9.52
CA ALA A 92 36.35 9.31 -9.07
C ALA A 92 37.18 8.01 -9.11
N GLN A 93 36.60 6.89 -8.67
CA GLN A 93 37.27 5.59 -8.71
C GLN A 93 37.42 5.03 -10.12
N LYS A 94 36.48 5.32 -11.04
CA LYS A 94 36.58 4.94 -12.46
C LYS A 94 37.58 5.81 -13.24
N SER A 95 37.88 7.02 -12.77
CA SER A 95 38.84 7.94 -13.40
C SER A 95 40.31 7.66 -13.03
N GLN A 96 40.59 6.82 -12.03
CA GLN A 96 41.93 6.25 -11.88
C GLN A 96 42.09 5.14 -12.93
N PRO A 97 42.87 5.35 -14.01
CA PRO A 97 43.11 4.30 -14.96
C PRO A 97 43.84 3.17 -14.23
N SER A 98 43.40 1.95 -14.51
CA SER A 98 44.16 0.72 -14.29
C SER A 98 45.57 0.88 -14.86
N SER A 99 46.47 1.40 -14.04
CA SER A 99 47.89 1.58 -14.31
C SER A 99 48.62 1.23 -13.02
N LYS A 100 48.57 -0.06 -12.66
CA LYS A 100 49.61 -0.78 -11.92
C LYS A 100 49.23 -2.25 -11.77
N ARG A 101 49.42 -3.03 -12.83
CA ARG A 101 50.34 -4.18 -12.87
C ARG A 101 50.26 -4.88 -14.20
#